data_AF-A0A2V9D0P8-F1
#
_entry.id   AF-A0A2V9D0P8-F1
#
_cell.length_a   1.000
_cell.length_b   1.000
_cell.length_c   1.000
_cell.angle_alpha   90.00
_cell.angle_beta   90.00
_cell.angle_gamma   90.00
#
_symmetry.space_group_name_H-M   'P 1'
#
loop_
_entity.id
_entity.type
_entity.pdbx_description
1 polymer ?
#
loop_
_entity_poly.entity_id
_entity_poly.type
_entity_poly.pdbx_seq_one_letter_code
_entity_poly.pdbx_strand_id
1 'polypeptide(L)'
;MCAITAGLLVTQTSRSATDDPALQADRALQTAYAKGDTATVKKLLDDEFRWIDTDGIMYEGADALRANLKPLVPMTADTKITEHQYGKVVWIQHNLEHEFAAYFWVQRPQGWRLLHVNEIEAHPAVSGENSRPTFTIPCINPCKQLPWKPLSASEKAAIEGWQDRESGTGRRLLQAGSRPALKLYDALDCPCDTTTVRLLENRRPLH
;
A
#
# COMPACT_ATOMS: atom_id res chain seq x y z
N MET A 1 43.15 -38.42 44.81
CA MET A 1 42.72 -38.48 43.40
C MET A 1 41.42 -37.70 43.28
N CYS A 2 41.47 -36.58 42.56
CA CYS A 2 40.38 -35.63 42.36
C CYS A 2 39.39 -36.12 41.29
N ALA A 3 38.11 -35.79 41.45
CA ALA A 3 37.17 -35.68 40.34
C ALA A 3 36.23 -34.50 40.62
N ILE A 4 36.53 -33.36 39.99
CA ILE A 4 35.65 -32.19 39.96
C ILE A 4 34.80 -32.34 38.70
N THR A 5 33.50 -32.56 38.88
CA THR A 5 32.51 -32.61 37.81
C THR A 5 32.23 -31.19 37.33
N ALA A 6 32.72 -30.85 36.14
CA ALA A 6 32.39 -29.60 35.47
C ALA A 6 30.98 -29.70 34.85
N GLY A 7 30.01 -28.99 35.43
CA GLY A 7 28.69 -28.82 34.84
C GLY A 7 28.77 -27.91 33.61
N LEU A 8 28.34 -28.43 32.46
CA LEU A 8 28.15 -27.64 31.25
C LEU A 8 26.98 -26.65 31.49
N LEU A 9 27.30 -25.40 31.78
CA LEU A 9 26.35 -24.30 31.70
C LEU A 9 26.10 -24.04 30.20
N VAL A 10 24.97 -24.56 29.69
CA VAL A 10 24.42 -24.10 28.43
C VAL A 10 23.98 -22.66 28.64
N THR A 11 24.82 -21.71 28.22
CA THR A 11 24.43 -20.32 28.06
C THR A 11 23.36 -20.27 26.98
N GLN A 12 22.10 -20.25 27.39
CA GLN A 12 21.01 -19.80 26.54
C GLN A 12 21.36 -18.38 26.13
N THR A 13 21.87 -18.23 24.91
CA THR A 13 22.01 -16.94 24.27
C THR A 13 20.59 -16.45 24.05
N SER A 14 20.11 -15.60 24.95
CA SER A 14 18.96 -14.75 24.70
C SER A 14 19.23 -14.08 23.37
N ARG A 15 18.47 -14.46 22.33
CA ARG A 15 18.48 -13.76 21.06
C ARG A 15 18.09 -12.33 21.41
N SER A 16 19.04 -11.40 21.42
CA SER A 16 18.70 -9.98 21.34
C SER A 16 17.76 -9.87 20.16
N ALA A 17 16.60 -9.24 20.35
CA ALA A 17 15.67 -8.92 19.28
C ALA A 17 16.49 -8.20 18.21
N THR A 18 16.91 -8.96 17.21
CA THR A 18 17.69 -8.45 16.10
C THR A 18 16.60 -7.84 15.24
N ASP A 19 16.51 -6.49 15.24
CA ASP A 19 15.53 -5.75 14.42
C ASP A 19 15.42 -6.40 13.05
N ASP A 20 14.20 -6.54 12.53
CA ASP A 20 13.95 -7.13 11.22
C ASP A 20 14.86 -6.47 10.15
N PRO A 21 15.52 -7.23 9.24
CA PRO A 21 16.43 -6.62 8.28
C PRO A 21 15.79 -5.59 7.33
N ALA A 22 14.49 -5.71 7.04
CA ALA A 22 13.75 -4.69 6.30
C ALA A 22 13.53 -3.45 7.18
N LEU A 23 13.19 -3.62 8.45
CA LEU A 23 13.10 -2.50 9.40
C LEU A 23 14.46 -1.80 9.57
N GLN A 24 15.58 -2.52 9.58
CA GLN A 24 16.91 -1.90 9.58
C GLN A 24 17.19 -1.07 8.32
N ALA A 25 16.79 -1.57 7.14
CA ALA A 25 16.91 -0.83 5.88
C ALA A 25 16.04 0.43 5.90
N ASP A 26 14.85 0.34 6.50
CA ASP A 26 13.95 1.47 6.70
C ASP A 26 14.55 2.54 7.60
N ARG A 27 15.07 2.16 8.78
CA ARG A 27 15.77 3.10 9.67
C ARG A 27 16.97 3.77 8.99
N ALA A 28 17.70 3.03 8.16
CA ALA A 28 18.82 3.56 7.39
C ALA A 28 18.36 4.58 6.34
N LEU A 29 17.23 4.33 5.66
CA LEU A 29 16.62 5.26 4.73
C LEU A 29 16.24 6.58 5.43
N GLN A 30 15.52 6.49 6.56
CA GLN A 30 15.10 7.64 7.35
C GLN A 30 16.30 8.48 7.82
N THR A 31 17.36 7.81 8.28
CA THR A 31 18.61 8.46 8.68
C THR A 31 19.29 9.16 7.49
N ALA A 32 19.29 8.54 6.31
CA ALA A 32 19.87 9.13 5.11
C ALA A 32 19.11 10.38 4.67
N TYR A 33 17.77 10.37 4.70
CA TYR A 33 16.96 11.55 4.44
C TYR A 33 17.23 12.69 5.43
N ALA A 34 17.31 12.38 6.72
CA ALA A 34 17.60 13.36 7.78
C ALA A 34 18.99 14.01 7.62
N LYS A 35 19.97 13.26 7.10
CA LYS A 35 21.34 13.74 6.84
C LYS A 35 21.51 14.39 5.46
N GLY A 36 20.51 14.32 4.58
CA GLY A 36 20.67 14.71 3.18
C GLY A 36 21.60 13.80 2.37
N ASP A 37 21.83 12.56 2.81
CA ASP A 37 22.69 11.59 2.15
C ASP A 37 21.96 10.93 0.97
N THR A 38 21.91 11.66 -0.15
CA THR A 38 21.26 11.22 -1.39
C THR A 38 21.90 9.97 -1.99
N ALA A 39 23.18 9.71 -1.72
CA ALA A 39 23.87 8.52 -2.20
C ALA A 39 23.36 7.25 -1.50
N THR A 40 23.19 7.31 -0.18
CA THR A 40 22.59 6.21 0.59
C THR A 40 21.13 6.02 0.25
N VAL A 41 20.35 7.11 0.11
CA VAL A 41 18.95 7.02 -0.33
C VAL A 41 18.89 6.29 -1.66
N LYS A 42 19.63 6.75 -2.68
CA LYS A 42 19.64 6.14 -4.03
C LYS A 42 20.01 4.65 -4.00
N LYS A 43 20.91 4.24 -3.11
CA LYS A 43 21.31 2.83 -2.96
C LYS A 43 20.19 1.94 -2.39
N LEU A 44 19.29 2.51 -1.58
CA LEU A 44 18.20 1.78 -0.94
C LEU A 44 16.94 1.71 -1.81
N LEU A 45 16.80 2.57 -2.82
CA LEU A 45 15.69 2.53 -3.76
C LEU A 45 15.81 1.33 -4.71
N ASP A 46 14.68 0.68 -4.99
CA ASP A 46 14.55 -0.28 -6.06
C ASP A 46 14.58 0.41 -7.44
N ASP A 47 14.95 -0.31 -8.49
CA ASP A 47 14.95 0.24 -9.86
C ASP A 47 13.52 0.62 -10.31
N GLU A 48 12.50 -0.08 -9.78
CA GLU A 48 11.09 0.16 -10.05
C GLU A 48 10.44 1.12 -9.03
N PHE A 49 11.24 1.84 -8.24
CA PHE A 49 10.73 2.67 -7.15
C PHE A 49 9.70 3.72 -7.59
N ARG A 50 8.62 3.86 -6.81
CA ARG A 50 7.59 4.90 -6.96
C ARG A 50 7.23 5.55 -5.63
N TRP A 51 7.06 6.87 -5.63
CA TRP A 51 6.59 7.64 -4.46
C TRP A 51 5.27 8.32 -4.81
N ILE A 52 4.24 8.20 -3.96
CA ILE A 52 3.01 9.01 -4.03
C ILE A 52 2.99 9.92 -2.81
N ASP A 53 3.01 11.24 -3.04
CA ASP A 53 2.95 12.25 -1.98
C ASP A 53 1.51 12.50 -1.52
N THR A 54 1.33 13.40 -0.56
CA THR A 54 0.03 13.77 0.00
C THR A 54 -0.93 14.40 -1.02
N ASP A 55 -0.40 14.98 -2.11
CA ASP A 55 -1.18 15.55 -3.21
C ASP A 55 -1.59 14.49 -4.24
N GLY A 56 -1.19 13.23 -4.04
CA GLY A 56 -1.43 12.13 -4.96
C GLY A 56 -0.53 12.17 -6.19
N ILE A 57 0.53 12.97 -6.19
CA ILE A 57 1.48 13.05 -7.30
C ILE A 57 2.43 11.85 -7.20
N MET A 58 2.51 11.11 -8.30
CA MET A 58 3.43 9.98 -8.42
C MET A 58 4.77 10.42 -9.00
N TYR A 59 5.86 10.08 -8.32
CA TYR A 59 7.23 10.32 -8.76
C TYR A 59 7.97 9.00 -8.95
N GLU A 60 8.81 8.95 -9.99
CA GLU A 60 9.82 7.91 -10.17
C GLU A 60 11.10 8.27 -9.39
N GLY A 61 11.97 7.29 -9.11
CA GLY A 61 13.10 7.50 -8.18
C GLY A 61 14.02 8.68 -8.50
N ALA A 62 14.37 8.89 -9.77
CA ALA A 62 15.21 10.04 -10.15
C ALA A 62 14.47 11.38 -10.01
N ASP A 63 13.15 11.40 -10.21
CA ASP A 63 12.32 12.60 -10.10
C ASP A 63 12.04 12.94 -8.65
N ALA A 64 11.78 11.94 -7.79
CA ALA A 64 11.63 12.11 -6.35
C ALA A 64 12.87 12.76 -5.71
N LEU A 65 14.06 12.33 -6.10
CA LEU A 65 15.32 12.92 -5.62
C LEU A 65 15.53 14.34 -6.15
N ARG A 66 15.14 14.62 -7.40
CA ARG A 66 15.26 15.96 -8.02
C ARG A 66 14.28 16.96 -7.41
N ALA A 67 13.08 16.50 -7.09
CA ALA A 67 12.07 17.25 -6.34
C ALA A 67 12.45 17.45 -4.86
N ASN A 68 13.55 16.84 -4.39
CA ASN A 68 14.01 16.88 -3.01
C ASN A 68 12.91 16.44 -2.03
N LEU A 69 12.11 15.44 -2.41
CA LEU A 69 11.09 14.88 -1.55
C LEU A 69 11.71 14.37 -0.24
N LYS A 70 10.96 14.55 0.84
CA LYS A 70 11.31 14.10 2.18
C LYS A 70 10.17 13.24 2.72
N PRO A 71 10.48 12.20 3.51
CA PRO A 71 9.47 11.45 4.24
C PRO A 71 8.52 12.40 4.96
N LEU A 72 7.21 12.25 4.74
CA LEU A 72 6.17 12.98 5.45
C LEU A 72 6.32 12.75 6.95
N VAL A 73 6.44 11.47 7.34
CA VAL A 73 6.59 11.08 8.75
C VAL A 73 8.06 10.84 9.09
N PRO A 74 8.74 11.78 9.78
CA PRO A 74 10.09 11.55 10.27
C PRO A 74 10.09 10.50 11.38
N MET A 75 11.20 9.77 11.54
CA MET A 75 11.34 8.80 12.62
C MET A 75 11.82 9.47 13.92
N THR A 76 10.88 9.76 14.81
CA THR A 76 11.09 10.37 16.13
C THR A 76 10.68 9.40 17.24
N ALA A 77 10.74 9.84 18.50
CA ALA A 77 10.29 9.03 19.64
C ALA A 77 8.76 8.79 19.64
N ASP A 78 7.99 9.65 18.98
CA ASP A 78 6.53 9.61 18.95
C ASP A 78 5.99 8.86 17.70
N THR A 79 6.87 8.58 16.73
CA THR A 79 6.52 7.86 15.52
C THR A 79 6.15 6.41 15.84
N LYS A 80 4.92 6.04 15.50
CA LYS A 80 4.44 4.66 15.65
C LYS A 80 4.77 3.87 14.38
N ILE A 81 5.55 2.81 14.53
CA ILE A 81 5.93 1.91 13.44
C ILE A 81 5.14 0.62 13.54
N THR A 82 4.48 0.24 12.45
CA THR A 82 3.80 -1.07 12.31
C THR A 82 4.41 -1.82 11.15
N GLU A 83 4.72 -3.10 11.35
CA GLU A 83 5.37 -3.94 10.35
C GLU A 83 4.49 -5.15 10.00
N HIS A 84 4.36 -5.45 8.71
CA HIS A 84 3.69 -6.64 8.20
C HIS A 84 4.56 -7.35 7.16
N GLN A 85 4.90 -8.60 7.46
CA GLN A 85 5.78 -9.40 6.61
C GLN A 85 4.98 -10.34 5.68
N TYR A 86 5.34 -10.32 4.40
CA TYR A 86 4.76 -11.12 3.33
C TYR A 86 5.87 -11.82 2.55
N GLY A 87 6.64 -12.67 3.24
CA GLY A 87 7.74 -13.43 2.64
C GLY A 87 8.88 -12.52 2.18
N LYS A 88 8.97 -12.27 0.87
CA LYS A 88 9.99 -11.39 0.26
C LYS A 88 9.56 -9.92 0.15
N VAL A 89 8.41 -9.59 0.72
CA VAL A 89 7.86 -8.24 0.76
C VAL A 89 7.55 -7.89 2.21
N VAL A 90 7.88 -6.68 2.64
CA VAL A 90 7.50 -6.16 3.95
C VAL A 90 6.81 -4.82 3.75
N TRP A 91 5.68 -4.64 4.41
CA TRP A 91 4.98 -3.37 4.49
C TRP A 91 5.24 -2.76 5.86
N ILE A 92 5.81 -1.56 5.89
CA ILE A 92 6.12 -0.81 7.10
C ILE A 92 5.31 0.48 7.06
N GLN A 93 4.57 0.74 8.12
CA GLN A 93 3.75 1.94 8.25
C GLN A 93 4.31 2.84 9.35
N HIS A 94 4.54 4.10 9.03
CA HIS A 94 4.89 5.16 9.97
C HIS A 94 3.69 6.06 10.19
N ASN A 95 3.34 6.27 11.46
CA ASN A 95 2.21 7.12 11.83
C ASN A 95 2.69 8.17 12.84
N LEU A 96 2.35 9.43 12.58
CA LEU A 96 2.56 10.55 13.50
C LEU A 96 1.33 11.45 13.43
N GLU A 97 0.55 11.49 14.51
CA GLU A 97 -0.69 12.27 14.58
C GLU A 97 -1.68 12.00 13.43
N HIS A 98 -1.72 12.90 12.45
CA HIS A 98 -2.59 12.89 11.27
C HIS A 98 -1.82 12.59 9.98
N GLU A 99 -0.53 12.32 10.07
CA GLU A 99 0.36 11.94 8.98
C GLU A 99 0.61 10.43 8.99
N PHE A 100 0.50 9.82 7.81
CA PHE A 100 0.64 8.39 7.61
C PHE A 100 1.51 8.15 6.38
N ALA A 101 2.53 7.31 6.53
CA ALA A 101 3.39 6.90 5.43
C ALA A 101 3.53 5.38 5.39
N ALA A 102 3.32 4.79 4.22
CA ALA A 102 3.45 3.37 3.95
C ALA A 102 4.66 3.10 3.06
N TYR A 103 5.57 2.26 3.54
CA TYR A 103 6.79 1.84 2.86
C TYR A 103 6.69 0.36 2.48
N PHE A 104 6.88 0.06 1.20
CA PHE A 104 6.90 -1.31 0.69
C PHE A 104 8.34 -1.70 0.36
N TRP A 105 8.89 -2.62 1.13
CA TRP A 105 10.23 -3.15 0.97
C TRP A 105 10.17 -4.51 0.27
N VAL A 106 11.07 -4.72 -0.68
CA VAL A 106 11.22 -5.98 -1.41
C VAL A 106 12.62 -6.55 -1.26
N GLN A 107 12.72 -7.86 -1.08
CA GLN A 107 14.01 -8.54 -0.97
C GLN A 107 14.57 -8.81 -2.37
N ARG A 108 15.68 -8.14 -2.72
CA ARG A 108 16.44 -8.36 -3.95
C ARG A 108 17.77 -9.06 -3.64
N PRO A 109 18.51 -9.60 -4.63
CA PRO A 109 19.83 -10.20 -4.42
C PRO A 109 20.83 -9.26 -3.72
N GLN A 110 20.68 -7.95 -3.93
CA GLN A 110 21.53 -6.91 -3.34
C GLN A 110 21.04 -6.44 -1.95
N GLY A 111 20.05 -7.12 -1.36
CA GLY A 111 19.43 -6.80 -0.08
C GLY A 111 18.02 -6.23 -0.21
N TRP A 112 17.47 -5.73 0.90
CA TRP A 112 16.18 -5.04 0.90
C TRP A 112 16.25 -3.76 0.08
N ARG A 113 15.23 -3.51 -0.73
CA ARG A 113 15.05 -2.31 -1.55
C ARG A 113 13.66 -1.75 -1.37
N LEU A 114 13.58 -0.43 -1.33
CA LEU A 114 12.32 0.28 -1.24
C LEU A 114 11.67 0.31 -2.62
N LEU A 115 10.52 -0.35 -2.76
CA LEU A 115 9.75 -0.39 -4.00
C LEU A 115 8.75 0.74 -4.07
N HIS A 116 8.09 1.06 -2.96
CA HIS A 116 7.02 2.05 -2.98
C HIS A 116 6.89 2.81 -1.67
N VAL A 117 6.58 4.11 -1.80
CA VAL A 117 6.14 4.98 -0.71
C VAL A 117 4.77 5.54 -1.08
N ASN A 118 3.84 5.51 -0.12
CA ASN A 118 2.55 6.17 -0.23
C ASN A 118 2.28 6.98 1.03
N GLU A 119 2.01 8.27 0.87
CA GLU A 119 1.84 9.23 1.95
C GLU A 119 0.43 9.80 1.98
N ILE A 120 -0.10 9.97 3.18
CA ILE A 120 -1.45 10.47 3.41
C ILE A 120 -1.40 11.39 4.62
N GLU A 121 -1.94 12.60 4.47
CA GLU A 121 -2.23 13.50 5.58
C GLU A 121 -3.75 13.61 5.75
N ALA A 122 -4.24 13.37 6.97
CA ALA A 122 -5.65 13.52 7.28
C ALA A 122 -5.97 14.99 7.58
N HIS A 123 -6.71 15.62 6.68
CA HIS A 123 -7.22 16.97 6.89
C HIS A 123 -8.57 16.97 7.62
N PRO A 124 -8.88 18.01 8.42
CA PRO A 124 -10.20 18.19 8.98
C PRO A 124 -11.27 18.25 7.88
N ALA A 125 -12.43 17.65 8.12
CA ALA A 125 -13.55 17.77 7.19
C ALA A 125 -13.95 19.24 7.01
N VAL A 126 -13.97 19.73 5.77
CA VAL A 126 -14.48 21.07 5.47
C VAL A 126 -16.00 21.04 5.52
N SER A 127 -16.59 21.93 6.32
CA SER A 127 -18.04 22.05 6.45
C SER A 127 -18.66 22.36 5.09
N GLY A 128 -19.57 21.49 4.63
CA GLY A 128 -20.31 21.63 3.36
C GLY A 128 -19.74 20.86 2.16
N GLU A 129 -18.50 20.37 2.23
CA GLU A 129 -17.85 19.66 1.13
C GLU A 129 -18.42 18.24 0.91
N ASN A 130 -18.92 17.63 1.98
CA ASN A 130 -19.59 16.32 1.96
C ASN A 130 -21.12 16.45 2.13
N SER A 131 -21.76 17.39 1.42
CA SER A 131 -23.21 17.46 1.41
C SER A 131 -23.78 16.29 0.58
N ARG A 132 -24.48 15.37 1.24
CA ARG A 132 -25.24 14.37 0.52
C ARG A 132 -26.32 15.08 -0.30
N PRO A 133 -26.49 14.74 -1.58
CA PRO A 133 -27.60 15.26 -2.36
C PRO A 133 -28.91 14.95 -1.63
N THR A 134 -29.75 15.96 -1.45
CA THR A 134 -31.06 15.83 -0.78
C THR A 134 -32.12 15.22 -1.69
N PHE A 135 -31.75 14.85 -2.91
CA PHE A 135 -32.59 14.24 -3.93
C PHE A 135 -32.02 12.89 -4.34
N THR A 136 -32.90 11.98 -4.79
CA THR A 136 -32.49 10.68 -5.31
C THR A 136 -31.73 10.87 -6.62
N ILE A 137 -30.45 10.48 -6.64
CA ILE A 137 -29.69 10.32 -7.89
C ILE A 137 -29.96 8.90 -8.39
N PRO A 138 -30.65 8.72 -9.54
CA PRO A 138 -30.82 7.39 -10.10
C PRO A 138 -29.45 6.90 -10.59
N CYS A 139 -28.91 5.83 -9.97
CA CYS A 139 -27.71 5.17 -10.48
C CYS A 139 -28.08 4.37 -11.73
N ILE A 140 -27.97 5.04 -12.88
CA ILE A 140 -28.12 4.43 -14.19
C ILE A 140 -26.71 4.22 -14.71
N ASN A 141 -26.20 2.99 -14.65
CA ASN A 141 -24.95 2.61 -15.30
C ASN A 141 -25.09 2.78 -16.84
N PRO A 142 -24.41 3.73 -17.50
CA PRO A 142 -24.45 3.87 -18.95
C PRO A 142 -23.77 2.70 -19.69
N CYS A 143 -22.88 1.94 -19.04
CA CYS A 143 -22.16 0.79 -19.61
C CYS A 143 -23.00 -0.50 -19.61
N LYS A 144 -24.19 -0.45 -20.23
CA LYS A 144 -25.07 -1.63 -20.40
C LYS A 144 -24.48 -2.68 -21.35
N GLN A 145 -23.52 -2.29 -22.19
CA GLN A 145 -22.87 -3.15 -23.16
C GLN A 145 -21.36 -2.90 -23.14
N LEU A 146 -20.58 -3.97 -23.09
CA LEU A 146 -19.13 -3.92 -23.31
C LEU A 146 -18.85 -4.18 -24.79
N PRO A 147 -17.90 -3.45 -25.43
CA PRO A 147 -17.60 -3.61 -26.86
C PRO A 147 -16.80 -4.88 -27.19
N TRP A 148 -16.43 -5.70 -26.20
CA TRP A 148 -15.78 -7.00 -26.40
C TRP A 148 -16.63 -8.16 -25.91
N LYS A 149 -16.43 -9.32 -26.54
CA LYS A 149 -17.07 -10.58 -26.15
C LYS A 149 -16.13 -11.35 -25.21
N PRO A 150 -16.62 -11.87 -24.08
CA PRO A 150 -15.80 -12.72 -23.21
C PRO A 150 -15.26 -13.93 -23.98
N LEU A 151 -14.00 -14.26 -23.78
CA LEU A 151 -13.33 -15.39 -24.45
C LEU A 151 -13.52 -16.71 -23.69
N SER A 152 -13.95 -16.64 -22.43
CA SER A 152 -14.14 -17.80 -21.56
C SER A 152 -15.34 -17.64 -20.62
N ALA A 153 -15.79 -18.75 -20.03
CA ALA A 153 -16.86 -18.74 -19.04
C ALA A 153 -16.49 -17.94 -17.77
N SER A 154 -15.22 -18.00 -17.34
CA SER A 154 -14.72 -17.24 -16.20
C SER A 154 -14.70 -15.74 -16.47
N GLU A 155 -14.30 -15.32 -17.67
CA GLU A 155 -14.33 -13.93 -18.09
C GLU A 155 -15.76 -13.39 -18.19
N LYS A 156 -16.69 -14.20 -18.71
CA LYS A 156 -18.11 -13.85 -18.74
C LYS A 156 -18.66 -13.64 -17.33
N ALA A 157 -18.36 -14.53 -16.39
CA ALA A 157 -18.79 -14.41 -15.00
C ALA A 157 -18.16 -13.19 -14.30
N ALA A 158 -16.89 -12.87 -14.59
CA ALA A 158 -16.24 -11.68 -14.06
C ALA A 158 -16.88 -10.39 -14.58
N ILE A 159 -17.24 -10.35 -15.87
CA ILE A 159 -17.95 -9.23 -16.50
C ILE A 159 -19.35 -9.07 -15.91
N GLU A 160 -20.13 -10.14 -15.78
CA GLU A 160 -21.47 -10.10 -15.17
C GLU A 160 -21.42 -9.64 -13.71
N GLY A 161 -20.45 -10.14 -12.93
CA GLY A 161 -20.24 -9.72 -11.54
C GLY A 161 -19.71 -8.30 -11.41
N TRP A 162 -19.02 -7.76 -12.42
CA TRP A 162 -18.68 -6.34 -12.48
C TRP A 162 -19.91 -5.50 -12.83
N GLN A 163 -20.66 -5.84 -13.88
CA GLN A 163 -21.86 -5.10 -14.29
C GLN A 163 -22.94 -5.06 -13.19
N ASP A 164 -23.12 -6.13 -12.41
CA ASP A 164 -24.03 -6.14 -11.24
C ASP A 164 -23.57 -5.14 -10.16
N ARG A 165 -22.27 -5.06 -9.88
CA ARG A 165 -21.70 -4.09 -8.92
C ARG A 165 -21.91 -2.65 -9.40
N GLU A 166 -21.63 -2.36 -10.66
CA GLU A 166 -21.75 -1.00 -11.21
C GLU A 166 -23.19 -0.54 -11.43
N SER A 167 -24.15 -1.48 -11.53
CA SER A 167 -25.56 -1.16 -11.74
C SER A 167 -26.28 -0.70 -10.47
N GLY A 168 -25.64 -0.78 -9.29
CA GLY A 168 -26.24 -0.40 -8.01
C GLY A 168 -27.42 -1.28 -7.56
N THR A 169 -27.83 -2.30 -8.34
CA THR A 169 -28.99 -3.15 -8.00
C THR A 169 -28.70 -4.22 -6.96
N GLY A 170 -27.44 -4.37 -6.55
CA GLY A 170 -27.06 -5.04 -5.32
C GLY A 170 -27.70 -6.42 -5.13
N ARG A 171 -27.38 -7.40 -5.99
CA ARG A 171 -27.54 -8.80 -5.60
C ARG A 171 -26.40 -9.19 -4.67
N ARG A 172 -26.44 -8.55 -3.49
CA ARG A 172 -25.49 -8.70 -2.39
C ARG A 172 -25.57 -10.16 -1.91
N LEU A 173 -24.71 -11.03 -2.43
CA LEU A 173 -24.41 -12.29 -1.74
C LEU A 173 -23.63 -11.93 -0.47
N LEU A 174 -24.40 -11.53 0.55
CA LEU A 174 -23.97 -11.43 1.94
C LEU A 174 -23.61 -12.84 2.42
N GLN A 175 -22.42 -13.32 2.09
CA GLN A 175 -21.76 -14.38 2.83
C GLN A 175 -20.29 -14.01 3.05
N ALA A 176 -20.06 -13.15 4.05
CA ALA A 176 -18.94 -13.27 4.99
C ALA A 176 -19.08 -12.21 6.08
N GLY A 177 -19.38 -12.64 7.31
CA GLY A 177 -18.91 -12.04 8.56
C GLY A 177 -19.24 -10.56 8.81
N SER A 178 -20.31 -10.34 9.54
CA SER A 178 -20.64 -9.11 10.27
C SER A 178 -19.44 -8.45 10.99
N ARG A 179 -19.03 -7.25 10.56
CA ARG A 179 -18.36 -6.21 11.39
C ARG A 179 -18.90 -4.81 11.03
N PRO A 180 -19.17 -3.92 11.99
CA PRO A 180 -19.95 -2.69 11.79
C PRO A 180 -19.11 -1.47 11.39
N ALA A 181 -18.25 -1.57 10.36
CA ALA A 181 -17.35 -0.47 9.98
C ALA A 181 -17.42 -0.03 8.51
N LEU A 182 -18.29 -0.62 7.69
CA LEU A 182 -18.41 -0.32 6.26
C LEU A 182 -19.72 0.41 5.90
N LYS A 183 -20.04 1.47 6.64
CA LYS A 183 -21.15 2.40 6.30
C LYS A 183 -20.66 3.73 5.70
N LEU A 184 -19.44 3.76 5.16
CA LEU A 184 -18.83 5.01 4.66
C LEU A 184 -18.79 5.14 3.13
N TYR A 185 -19.20 4.15 2.35
CA TYR A 185 -19.09 4.14 0.87
C TYR A 185 -20.44 4.07 0.14
N ASP A 186 -21.49 4.68 0.67
CA ASP A 186 -22.87 4.49 0.16
C ASP A 186 -23.43 5.67 -0.68
N ALA A 187 -22.62 6.57 -1.26
CA ALA A 187 -23.19 7.72 -1.99
C ALA A 187 -22.47 8.24 -3.24
N LEU A 188 -21.27 7.75 -3.62
CA LEU A 188 -20.53 8.33 -4.76
C LEU A 188 -20.22 7.35 -5.90
N ASP A 189 -20.42 6.05 -5.73
CA ASP A 189 -19.99 5.09 -6.73
C ASP A 189 -21.15 4.68 -7.66
N CYS A 190 -21.32 5.46 -8.73
CA CYS A 190 -21.86 4.95 -9.99
C CYS A 190 -20.77 5.16 -11.07
N PRO A 191 -19.57 4.54 -10.96
CA PRO A 191 -18.48 4.84 -11.87
C PRO A 191 -18.74 4.16 -13.21
N CYS A 192 -18.98 5.00 -14.22
CA CYS A 192 -18.56 4.69 -15.58
C CYS A 192 -17.29 5.45 -15.85
N ASP A 193 -16.22 5.06 -15.18
CA ASP A 193 -14.89 5.46 -15.62
C ASP A 193 -14.34 4.38 -16.55
N THR A 194 -14.24 4.75 -17.83
CA THR A 194 -13.58 3.95 -18.88
C THR A 194 -12.10 3.64 -18.56
N THR A 195 -11.52 4.24 -17.52
CA THR A 195 -10.13 4.02 -17.12
C THR A 195 -9.86 2.60 -16.62
N THR A 196 -10.84 1.93 -15.98
CA THR A 196 -10.64 0.56 -15.48
C THR A 196 -10.53 -0.49 -16.59
N VAL A 197 -11.09 -0.20 -17.78
CA VAL A 197 -11.02 -1.11 -18.94
C VAL A 197 -9.60 -1.21 -19.52
N ARG A 198 -8.82 -0.13 -19.43
CA ARG A 198 -7.45 -0.09 -20.00
C ARG A 198 -6.46 -1.03 -19.31
N LEU A 199 -6.74 -1.47 -18.08
CA LEU A 199 -5.86 -2.38 -17.34
C LEU A 199 -5.92 -3.84 -17.83
N LEU A 200 -6.93 -4.21 -18.63
CA LEU A 200 -7.03 -5.55 -19.22
C LEU A 200 -6.43 -5.64 -20.64
N GLU A 201 -6.16 -4.50 -21.30
CA GLU A 201 -5.65 -4.47 -22.67
C GLU A 201 -4.15 -4.72 -22.81
N ASN A 202 -3.38 -4.66 -21.71
CA ASN A 202 -1.93 -4.89 -21.73
C ASN A 202 -1.49 -6.35 -21.56
N ARG A 203 -2.41 -7.31 -21.69
CA ARG A 203 -2.06 -8.73 -21.88
C ARG A 203 -2.32 -9.18 -23.30
N ARG A 204 -1.52 -8.67 -24.25
CA ARG A 204 -1.14 -9.48 -25.41
C ARG A 204 0.31 -9.92 -25.25
N PRO A 205 0.58 -11.22 -25.06
CA PRO A 205 1.87 -11.76 -25.42
C PRO A 205 1.94 -11.78 -26.95
N LEU A 206 3.13 -11.62 -27.51
CA LEU A 206 3.86 -12.66 -28.23
C LEU A 206 4.92 -12.03 -29.15
N HIS A 207 6.11 -12.61 -29.04
CA HIS A 207 7.06 -12.97 -30.11
C HIS A 207 7.59 -11.90 -31.06
#